data_AF-A0AAU5MD98-F1
#
_entry.id   AF-A0AAU5MD98-F1
#
_cell.length_a   1.000
_cell.length_b   1.000
_cell.length_c   1.000
_cell.angle_alpha   90.00
_cell.angle_beta   90.00
_cell.angle_gamma   90.00
#
_symmetry.space_group_name_H-M   'P 1'
#
loop_
_entity.id
_entity.type
_entity.pdbx_description
1 polymer ?
#
loop_
_entity_poly.entity_id
_entity_poly.type
_entity_poly.pdbx_seq_one_letter_code
_entity_poly.pdbx_strand_id
1 'polypeptide(L)'
;MSGAPQYEVIVSDKFAEDLRRLAADARADPSRVFLRQQVIAQMKQLAEGATDGRHALGYESGKGDLRDCVTAYLQSDPQEKADYRLVFREMPAAGPGQLPRRELLAVKPRQGAGNIYEHTCARLNRNLHDRQPGLNAFGDRMPSLRQNQAQRQAELDANRAIAHAFPGQVPLATSRPLAASRFGGRRTDSPLRPDHGLDR
;
A
#
# COMPACT_ATOMS: atom_id res chain seq x y z
N MET A 1 -9.51 -14.95 15.06
CA MET A 1 -9.09 -13.97 16.08
C MET A 1 -8.37 -12.85 15.35
N SER A 2 -8.82 -11.60 15.42
CA SER A 2 -8.03 -10.47 14.90
C SER A 2 -7.01 -10.04 15.95
N GLY A 3 -5.73 -10.05 15.60
CA GLY A 3 -4.66 -9.56 16.48
C GLY A 3 -4.69 -8.04 16.61
N ALA A 4 -4.01 -7.51 17.64
CA ALA A 4 -3.74 -6.08 17.70
C ALA A 4 -2.86 -5.65 16.50
N PRO A 5 -3.02 -4.42 15.97
CA PRO A 5 -2.18 -3.93 14.89
C PRO A 5 -0.71 -3.91 15.32
N GLN A 6 0.16 -4.41 14.45
CA GLN A 6 1.62 -4.39 14.62
C GLN A 6 2.27 -3.27 13.80
N TYR A 7 1.55 -2.77 12.79
CA TYR A 7 1.99 -1.70 11.91
C TYR A 7 0.89 -0.64 11.78
N GLU A 8 1.30 0.62 11.71
CA GLU A 8 0.44 1.70 11.25
C GLU A 8 0.43 1.73 9.72
N VAL A 9 -0.74 1.47 9.12
CA VAL A 9 -0.91 1.63 7.67
C VAL A 9 -1.12 3.11 7.36
N ILE A 10 -0.32 3.65 6.45
CA ILE A 10 -0.47 5.01 5.96
C ILE A 10 -0.84 5.00 4.47
N VAL A 11 -1.68 5.95 4.07
CA VAL A 11 -2.25 6.04 2.73
C VAL A 11 -2.09 7.46 2.19
N SER A 12 -1.64 7.56 0.94
CA SER A 12 -1.60 8.84 0.20
C SER A 12 -2.97 9.19 -0.37
N ASP A 13 -3.18 10.47 -0.71
CA ASP A 13 -4.38 10.92 -1.43
C ASP A 13 -4.61 10.12 -2.72
N LYS A 14 -3.52 9.78 -3.44
CA LYS A 14 -3.58 8.98 -4.67
C LYS A 14 -3.97 7.53 -4.42
N PHE A 15 -3.52 6.93 -3.32
CA PHE A 15 -4.00 5.59 -2.95
C PHE A 15 -5.46 5.64 -2.48
N ALA A 16 -5.87 6.71 -1.77
CA ALA A 16 -7.26 6.91 -1.39
C ALA A 16 -8.18 7.12 -2.62
N GLU A 17 -7.69 7.74 -3.70
CA GLU A 17 -8.36 7.80 -5.01
C GLU A 17 -8.55 6.39 -5.60
N ASP A 18 -7.53 5.52 -5.55
CA ASP A 18 -7.67 4.13 -6.02
C ASP A 18 -8.75 3.37 -5.24
N LEU A 19 -8.76 3.51 -3.91
CA LEU A 19 -9.76 2.87 -3.04
C LEU A 19 -11.18 3.39 -3.33
N ARG A 20 -11.33 4.70 -3.59
CA ARG A 20 -12.61 5.28 -4.00
C ARG A 20 -13.07 4.75 -5.35
N ARG A 21 -12.16 4.58 -6.31
CA ARG A 21 -12.46 4.00 -7.62
C ARG A 21 -12.90 2.54 -7.49
N LEU A 22 -12.14 1.71 -6.76
CA LEU A 22 -12.50 0.33 -6.49
C LEU A 22 -13.88 0.22 -5.79
N ALA A 23 -14.19 1.15 -4.89
CA ALA A 23 -15.50 1.21 -4.26
C ALA A 23 -16.61 1.63 -5.22
N ALA A 24 -16.34 2.51 -6.18
CA ALA A 24 -17.30 2.89 -7.23
C ALA A 24 -17.53 1.74 -8.21
N ASP A 25 -16.45 1.10 -8.68
CA ASP A 25 -16.50 -0.04 -9.60
C ASP A 25 -17.30 -1.20 -8.98
N ALA A 26 -17.05 -1.54 -7.71
CA ALA A 26 -17.80 -2.57 -7.00
C ALA A 26 -19.29 -2.24 -6.78
N ARG A 27 -19.68 -0.95 -6.80
CA ARG A 27 -21.10 -0.56 -6.75
C ARG A 27 -21.76 -0.67 -8.12
N ALA A 28 -21.02 -0.40 -9.19
CA ALA A 28 -21.52 -0.48 -10.56
C ALA A 28 -21.54 -1.90 -11.12
N ASP A 29 -20.59 -2.75 -10.70
CA ASP A 29 -20.38 -4.09 -11.24
C ASP A 29 -20.12 -5.10 -10.09
N PRO A 30 -21.05 -6.04 -9.83
CA PRO A 30 -20.89 -7.06 -8.81
C PRO A 30 -19.62 -7.91 -8.95
N SER A 31 -19.10 -8.11 -10.17
CA SER A 31 -17.86 -8.87 -10.39
C SER A 31 -16.63 -8.21 -9.77
N ARG A 32 -16.69 -6.89 -9.51
CA ARG A 32 -15.59 -6.11 -8.91
C ARG A 32 -15.59 -6.10 -7.38
N VAL A 33 -16.64 -6.64 -6.76
CA VAL A 33 -16.78 -6.68 -5.29
C VAL A 33 -15.65 -7.48 -4.64
N PHE A 34 -15.28 -8.62 -5.23
CA PHE A 34 -14.25 -9.49 -4.68
C PHE A 34 -12.88 -8.81 -4.64
N LEU A 35 -12.46 -8.16 -5.73
CA LEU A 35 -11.21 -7.39 -5.76
C LEU A 35 -11.17 -6.33 -4.64
N ARG A 36 -12.25 -5.58 -4.45
CA ARG A 36 -12.33 -4.58 -3.38
C ARG A 36 -12.18 -5.23 -2.00
N GLN A 37 -12.83 -6.37 -1.76
CA GLN A 37 -12.70 -7.10 -0.51
C GLN A 37 -11.27 -7.61 -0.30
N GLN A 38 -10.62 -8.11 -1.35
CA GLN A 38 -9.21 -8.55 -1.33
C GLN A 38 -8.26 -7.41 -0.96
N VAL A 39 -8.45 -6.21 -1.53
CA VAL A 39 -7.64 -5.04 -1.17
C VAL A 39 -7.81 -4.69 0.30
N ILE A 40 -9.04 -4.64 0.80
CA ILE A 40 -9.32 -4.33 2.23
C ILE A 40 -8.73 -5.41 3.15
N ALA A 41 -8.86 -6.68 2.78
CA ALA A 41 -8.29 -7.80 3.53
C ALA A 41 -6.76 -7.71 3.58
N GLN A 42 -6.10 -7.44 2.45
CA GLN A 42 -4.66 -7.25 2.38
C GLN A 42 -4.20 -6.06 3.25
N MET A 43 -4.91 -4.94 3.23
CA MET A 43 -4.60 -3.79 4.09
C MET A 43 -4.66 -4.15 5.57
N LYS A 44 -5.68 -4.93 5.97
CA LYS A 44 -5.82 -5.42 7.35
C LYS A 44 -4.67 -6.37 7.72
N GLN A 45 -4.34 -7.33 6.86
CA GLN A 45 -3.24 -8.25 7.09
C GLN A 45 -1.89 -7.52 7.20
N LEU A 46 -1.68 -6.47 6.40
CA LEU A 46 -0.49 -5.61 6.50
C LEU A 46 -0.44 -4.88 7.83
N ALA A 47 -1.57 -4.34 8.32
CA ALA A 47 -1.65 -3.67 9.63
C ALA A 47 -1.40 -4.63 10.79
N GLU A 48 -1.92 -5.85 10.72
CA GLU A 48 -1.78 -6.89 11.75
C GLU A 48 -0.41 -7.59 11.72
N GLY A 49 0.41 -7.34 10.70
CA GLY A 49 1.68 -8.07 10.51
C GLY A 49 1.48 -9.53 10.06
N ALA A 50 0.27 -9.90 9.63
CA ALA A 50 -0.06 -11.26 9.17
C ALA A 50 0.53 -11.58 7.78
N THR A 51 1.03 -10.56 7.07
CA THR A 51 1.71 -10.70 5.79
C THR A 51 2.77 -9.62 5.64
N ASP A 52 3.86 -9.98 4.96
CA ASP A 52 4.93 -9.07 4.54
C ASP A 52 4.88 -8.83 3.01
N GLY A 53 3.77 -9.17 2.37
CA GLY A 53 3.66 -9.18 0.91
C GLY A 53 4.26 -10.43 0.28
N ARG A 54 4.64 -10.33 -0.99
CA ARG A 54 5.08 -11.45 -1.83
C ARG A 54 6.60 -11.47 -2.04
N HIS A 55 7.19 -10.34 -2.38
CA HIS A 55 8.65 -10.16 -2.51
C HIS A 55 8.99 -8.66 -2.57
N ALA A 56 10.23 -8.31 -2.21
CA ALA A 56 10.75 -6.96 -2.42
C ALA A 56 10.93 -6.68 -3.92
N LEU A 57 10.78 -5.42 -4.31
CA LEU A 57 11.07 -4.95 -5.66
C LEU A 57 12.55 -4.58 -5.78
N GLY A 58 13.01 -4.44 -7.02
CA GLY A 58 14.40 -4.10 -7.33
C GLY A 58 14.48 -2.87 -8.21
N TYR A 59 15.66 -2.63 -8.75
CA TYR A 59 15.86 -1.69 -9.86
C TYR A 59 15.90 -2.45 -11.18
N GLU A 60 15.17 -1.94 -12.16
CA GLU A 60 15.28 -2.34 -13.56
C GLU A 60 15.03 -1.12 -14.44
N SER A 61 15.92 -0.83 -15.40
CA SER A 61 15.73 0.31 -16.30
C SER A 61 14.42 0.16 -17.07
N GLY A 62 13.59 1.20 -17.06
CA GLY A 62 12.23 1.19 -17.61
C GLY A 62 11.14 0.79 -16.61
N LYS A 63 11.50 0.26 -15.43
CA LYS A 63 10.57 0.02 -14.31
C LYS A 63 10.87 0.89 -13.09
N GLY A 64 11.98 1.63 -13.11
CA GLY A 64 12.43 2.50 -12.04
C GLY A 64 13.08 1.78 -10.87
N ASP A 65 13.64 2.59 -9.96
CA ASP A 65 14.26 2.10 -8.73
C ASP A 65 13.22 2.01 -7.60
N LEU A 66 12.84 0.77 -7.28
CA LEU A 66 11.83 0.42 -6.28
C LEU A 66 12.42 -0.51 -5.21
N ARG A 67 13.74 -0.46 -4.96
CA ARG A 67 14.43 -1.33 -3.99
C ARG A 67 13.90 -1.21 -2.55
N ASP A 68 13.23 -0.10 -2.23
CA ASP A 68 12.56 0.14 -0.94
C ASP A 68 11.08 -0.28 -0.90
N CYS A 69 10.57 -0.83 -1.99
CA CYS A 69 9.17 -1.20 -2.13
C CYS A 69 8.98 -2.72 -2.10
N VAL A 70 7.80 -3.14 -1.67
CA VAL A 70 7.36 -4.53 -1.63
C VAL A 70 6.07 -4.66 -2.42
N THR A 71 5.90 -5.80 -3.12
CA THR A 71 4.65 -6.11 -3.81
C THR A 71 3.89 -7.23 -3.12
N ALA A 72 2.57 -7.12 -3.07
CA ALA A 72 1.64 -8.20 -2.73
C ALA A 72 0.79 -8.56 -3.96
N TYR A 73 0.41 -9.83 -4.07
CA TYR A 73 -0.41 -10.33 -5.18
C TYR A 73 -1.86 -10.45 -4.74
N LEU A 74 -2.77 -9.92 -5.57
CA LEU A 74 -4.19 -9.90 -5.31
C LEU A 74 -4.94 -10.56 -6.46
N GLN A 75 -6.11 -11.12 -6.15
CA GLN A 75 -7.00 -11.77 -7.10
C GLN A 75 -8.25 -10.92 -7.28
N SER A 76 -8.70 -10.71 -8.51
CA SER A 76 -10.04 -10.17 -8.77
C SER A 76 -11.14 -11.23 -8.76
N ASP A 77 -10.77 -12.50 -8.96
CA ASP A 77 -11.66 -13.66 -8.93
C ASP A 77 -11.02 -14.78 -8.09
N PRO A 78 -11.73 -15.40 -7.12
CA PRO A 78 -11.19 -16.48 -6.28
C PRO A 78 -10.78 -17.74 -7.04
N GLN A 79 -11.32 -17.99 -8.24
CA GLN A 79 -10.98 -19.16 -9.07
C GLN A 79 -9.77 -18.94 -9.96
N GLU A 80 -9.31 -17.70 -10.11
CA GLU A 80 -8.24 -17.32 -11.02
C GLU A 80 -6.92 -17.09 -10.31
N LYS A 81 -5.83 -17.09 -11.09
CA LYS A 81 -4.51 -16.69 -10.57
C LYS A 81 -4.50 -15.19 -10.25
N ALA A 82 -3.65 -14.80 -9.31
CA ALA A 82 -3.46 -13.39 -8.98
C ALA A 82 -3.09 -12.54 -10.21
N ASP A 83 -3.98 -11.60 -10.51
CA ASP A 83 -4.02 -10.74 -11.67
C ASP A 83 -3.93 -9.25 -11.29
N TYR A 84 -3.88 -8.95 -10.00
CA TYR A 84 -3.60 -7.61 -9.45
C TYR A 84 -2.34 -7.62 -8.59
N ARG A 85 -1.76 -6.44 -8.43
CA ARG A 85 -0.67 -6.16 -7.51
C ARG A 85 -1.03 -4.98 -6.63
N LEU A 86 -0.61 -5.06 -5.39
CA LEU A 86 -0.51 -3.94 -4.47
C LEU A 86 0.97 -3.68 -4.21
N VAL A 87 1.38 -2.41 -4.17
CA VAL A 87 2.74 -2.00 -3.83
C VAL A 87 2.69 -1.11 -2.60
N PHE A 88 3.60 -1.36 -1.67
CA PHE A 88 3.78 -0.59 -0.44
C PHE A 88 5.26 -0.48 -0.10
N ARG A 89 5.62 0.39 0.86
CA ARG A 89 6.96 0.46 1.44
C ARG A 89 6.89 0.36 2.96
N GLU A 90 7.85 -0.35 3.53
CA GLU A 90 8.09 -0.38 4.98
C GLU A 90 8.74 0.92 5.42
N MET A 91 8.44 1.42 6.60
CA MET A 91 8.97 2.69 7.11
C MET A 91 9.20 2.62 8.62
N PRO A 92 10.15 3.40 9.16
CA PRO A 92 10.34 3.48 10.60
C PRO A 92 9.09 4.05 11.27
N ALA A 93 8.93 3.77 12.57
CA ALA A 93 7.93 4.43 13.40
C ALA A 93 8.11 5.96 13.36
N ALA A 94 7.02 6.73 13.52
CA ALA A 94 7.14 8.19 13.48
C ALA A 94 7.79 8.78 14.75
N GLY A 95 7.83 8.01 15.84
CA GLY A 95 8.54 8.35 17.07
C GLY A 95 8.66 7.16 18.03
N PRO A 96 9.35 7.35 19.17
CA PRO A 96 9.53 6.32 20.18
C PRO A 96 8.19 5.77 20.68
N GLY A 97 8.10 4.44 20.82
CA GLY A 97 6.89 3.76 21.31
C GLY A 97 5.73 3.68 20.31
N GLN A 98 5.88 4.24 19.10
CA GLN A 98 4.88 4.11 18.03
C GLN A 98 5.16 2.89 17.17
N LEU A 99 4.12 2.44 16.44
CA LEU A 99 4.24 1.31 15.53
C LEU A 99 5.11 1.68 14.30
N PRO A 100 5.88 0.73 13.75
CA PRO A 100 6.43 0.87 12.40
C PRO A 100 5.31 1.07 11.38
N ARG A 101 5.64 1.68 10.24
CA ARG A 101 4.64 2.15 9.28
C ARG A 101 4.74 1.42 7.95
N ARG A 102 3.61 1.24 7.29
CA ARG A 102 3.51 0.69 5.93
C ARG A 102 2.75 1.65 5.04
N GLU A 103 3.44 2.28 4.09
CA GLU A 103 2.80 3.21 3.15
C GLU A 103 2.30 2.50 1.91
N LEU A 104 0.99 2.56 1.67
CA LEU A 104 0.38 2.00 0.47
C LEU A 104 0.55 2.96 -0.69
N LEU A 105 1.18 2.45 -1.75
CA LEU A 105 1.60 3.26 -2.89
C LEU A 105 0.69 3.09 -4.08
N ALA A 106 0.32 1.87 -4.49
CA ALA A 106 -0.55 1.65 -5.64
C ALA A 106 -1.23 0.29 -5.61
N VAL A 107 -2.40 0.18 -6.26
CA VAL A 107 -3.03 -1.09 -6.61
C VAL A 107 -3.46 -1.08 -8.08
N LYS A 108 -3.01 -2.07 -8.86
CA LYS A 108 -3.23 -2.13 -10.31
C LYS A 108 -3.30 -3.57 -10.83
N PRO A 109 -3.92 -3.78 -12.01
CA PRO A 109 -3.77 -5.02 -12.75
C PRO A 109 -2.28 -5.34 -12.99
N ARG A 110 -1.96 -6.63 -13.01
CA ARG A 110 -0.62 -7.17 -13.24
C ARG A 110 -0.16 -7.00 -14.69
N GLN A 111 -1.12 -7.01 -15.62
CA GLN A 111 -0.91 -6.89 -17.06
C GLN A 111 -1.78 -5.75 -17.62
N GLY A 112 -1.37 -5.17 -18.75
CA GLY A 112 -2.09 -4.08 -19.43
C GLY A 112 -1.33 -2.75 -19.45
N ALA A 113 -1.95 -1.73 -20.06
CA ALA A 113 -1.38 -0.39 -20.16
C ALA A 113 -1.34 0.33 -18.80
N GLY A 114 -0.26 1.09 -18.54
CA GLY A 114 -0.04 1.78 -17.27
C GLY A 114 0.35 0.80 -16.17
N ASN A 115 1.53 0.19 -16.32
CA ASN A 115 1.98 -0.86 -15.41
C ASN A 115 2.18 -0.32 -13.99
N ILE A 116 2.10 -1.19 -12.99
CA ILE A 116 2.16 -0.77 -11.59
C ILE A 116 3.49 -0.08 -11.21
N TYR A 117 4.58 -0.38 -11.91
CA TYR A 117 5.90 0.16 -11.61
C TYR A 117 5.99 1.62 -12.05
N GLU A 118 5.57 1.91 -13.28
CA GLU A 118 5.44 3.28 -13.78
C GLU A 118 4.58 4.14 -12.85
N HIS A 119 3.44 3.58 -12.43
CA HIS A 119 2.50 4.28 -11.56
C HIS A 119 3.09 4.51 -10.15
N THR A 120 3.85 3.56 -9.63
CA THR A 120 4.53 3.68 -8.33
C THR A 120 5.63 4.72 -8.41
N CYS A 121 6.46 4.69 -9.45
CA CYS A 121 7.51 5.69 -9.69
C CYS A 121 6.94 7.10 -9.81
N ALA A 122 5.84 7.28 -10.56
CA ALA A 122 5.18 8.58 -10.67
C ALA A 122 4.72 9.12 -9.29
N ARG A 123 4.16 8.25 -8.43
CA ARG A 123 3.73 8.64 -7.06
C ARG A 123 4.91 8.97 -6.15
N LEU A 124 6.03 8.30 -6.34
CA LEU A 124 7.27 8.54 -5.60
C LEU A 124 8.14 9.64 -6.21
N ASN A 125 7.70 10.28 -7.30
CA ASN A 125 8.46 11.25 -8.08
C ASN A 125 9.85 10.73 -8.52
N ARG A 126 9.88 9.51 -9.07
CA ARG A 126 11.10 8.84 -9.56
C ARG A 126 11.07 8.68 -11.07
N ASN A 127 12.22 8.86 -11.71
CA ASN A 127 12.42 8.52 -13.12
C ASN A 127 12.51 6.98 -13.27
N LEU A 128 11.99 6.45 -14.38
CA LEU A 128 11.98 5.01 -14.68
C LEU A 128 13.35 4.45 -15.05
N HIS A 129 14.30 5.31 -15.43
CA HIS A 129 15.63 4.92 -15.89
C HIS A 129 16.74 5.27 -14.88
N ASP A 130 16.41 6.01 -13.83
CA ASP A 130 17.41 6.47 -12.86
C ASP A 130 17.41 5.62 -11.60
N ARG A 131 18.61 5.23 -11.19
CA ARG A 131 18.85 4.74 -9.83
C ARG A 131 18.75 5.89 -8.84
N GLN A 132 18.17 5.62 -7.68
CA GLN A 132 18.10 6.55 -6.57
C GLN A 132 19.29 6.28 -5.64
N PRO A 133 20.26 7.21 -5.51
CA PRO A 133 21.47 6.97 -4.69
C PRO A 133 21.14 6.60 -3.24
N GLY A 134 20.09 7.20 -2.67
CA GLY A 134 19.63 6.88 -1.31
C GLY A 134 19.13 5.44 -1.14
N LEU A 135 18.75 4.76 -2.22
CA LEU A 135 18.26 3.38 -2.17
C LEU A 135 19.37 2.32 -2.27
N ASN A 136 20.64 2.74 -2.38
CA ASN A 136 21.77 1.81 -2.35
C ASN A 136 21.86 1.03 -1.02
N ALA A 137 21.29 1.57 0.06
CA ALA A 137 21.19 0.89 1.35
C ALA A 137 20.40 -0.44 1.27
N PHE A 138 19.47 -0.57 0.31
CA PHE A 138 18.64 -1.78 0.13
C PHE A 138 19.35 -2.88 -0.67
N GLY A 139 20.48 -2.56 -1.32
CA GLY A 139 21.20 -3.48 -2.19
C GLY A 139 20.45 -3.83 -3.47
N ASP A 140 21.14 -4.47 -4.41
CA ASP A 140 20.52 -4.93 -5.65
C ASP A 140 19.91 -6.33 -5.46
N ARG A 141 18.68 -6.50 -5.97
CA ARG A 141 17.99 -7.79 -5.97
C ARG A 141 18.57 -8.70 -7.04
N MET A 142 18.84 -9.95 -6.69
CA MET A 142 19.24 -11.02 -7.64
C MET A 142 17.98 -11.67 -8.24
N PRO A 143 17.56 -11.36 -9.49
CA PRO A 143 16.24 -11.75 -10.00
C PRO A 143 16.16 -13.20 -10.50
N SER A 144 17.29 -13.90 -10.62
CA SER A 144 17.44 -15.09 -11.47
C SER A 144 17.42 -16.43 -10.73
N LEU A 145 17.38 -16.45 -9.41
CA LEU A 145 17.27 -17.71 -8.66
C LEU A 145 15.80 -18.04 -8.43
N ARG A 146 15.38 -19.29 -8.72
CA ARG A 146 14.10 -19.82 -8.22
C ARG A 146 14.16 -19.78 -6.69
N GLN A 147 13.75 -18.66 -6.12
CA GLN A 147 13.78 -18.48 -4.67
C GLN A 147 12.76 -19.43 -4.07
N ASN A 148 13.18 -20.21 -3.08
CA ASN A 148 12.24 -20.94 -2.23
C ASN A 148 11.54 -19.96 -1.27
N GLN A 149 10.62 -20.46 -0.44
CA GLN A 149 9.89 -19.61 0.50
C GLN A 149 10.80 -18.96 1.55
N ALA A 150 11.78 -19.70 2.08
CA ALA A 150 12.70 -19.18 3.09
C ALA A 150 13.57 -18.04 2.55
N GLN A 151 14.07 -18.15 1.31
CA GLN A 151 14.84 -17.09 0.65
C GLN A 151 14.01 -15.83 0.43
N ARG A 152 12.73 -15.97 0.01
CA ARG A 152 11.84 -14.82 -0.11
C ARG A 152 11.56 -14.15 1.22
N GLN A 153 11.36 -14.93 2.28
CA GLN A 153 11.14 -14.37 3.61
C GLN A 153 12.38 -13.63 4.10
N ALA A 154 13.58 -14.21 3.94
CA ALA A 154 14.83 -13.54 4.29
C ALA A 154 15.04 -12.23 3.52
N GLU A 155 14.66 -12.18 2.24
CA GLU A 155 14.69 -10.95 1.44
C GLU A 155 13.74 -9.88 2.00
N LEU A 156 12.51 -10.27 2.36
CA LEU A 156 11.53 -9.36 2.97
C LEU A 156 12.00 -8.88 4.36
N ASP A 157 12.54 -9.77 5.17
CA ASP A 157 13.06 -9.46 6.51
C ASP A 157 14.23 -8.47 6.43
N ALA A 158 15.15 -8.68 5.47
CA ALA A 158 16.26 -7.77 5.23
C ALA A 158 15.76 -6.40 4.74
N ASN A 159 14.83 -6.37 3.78
CA ASN A 159 14.24 -5.14 3.27
C ASN A 159 13.58 -4.32 4.40
N ARG A 160 12.79 -5.00 5.24
CA ARG A 160 12.13 -4.39 6.41
C ARG A 160 13.13 -3.89 7.44
N ALA A 161 14.16 -4.67 7.77
CA ALA A 161 15.19 -4.28 8.73
C ALA A 161 15.93 -3.01 8.25
N ILE A 162 16.29 -2.96 6.96
CA ILE A 162 16.91 -1.78 6.34
C ILE A 162 15.94 -0.61 6.38
N ALA A 163 14.68 -0.79 5.98
CA ALA A 163 13.68 0.27 5.98
C ALA A 163 13.46 0.89 7.37
N HIS A 164 13.43 0.08 8.43
CA HIS A 164 13.27 0.56 9.80
C HIS A 164 14.52 1.28 10.34
N ALA A 165 15.71 0.94 9.84
CA ALA A 165 16.96 1.59 10.21
C ALA A 165 17.30 2.81 9.33
N PHE A 166 16.70 2.91 8.13
CA PHE A 166 17.04 3.93 7.14
C PHE A 166 16.26 5.24 7.38
N PRO A 167 16.94 6.34 7.79
CA PRO A 167 16.27 7.60 8.11
C PRO A 167 15.66 8.31 6.90
N GLY A 168 16.06 7.94 5.67
CA GLY A 168 15.57 8.55 4.44
C GLY A 168 14.17 8.10 4.01
N GLN A 169 13.56 7.14 4.70
CA GLN A 169 12.19 6.70 4.46
C GLN A 169 11.19 7.68 5.10
N VAL A 170 10.84 8.74 4.37
CA VAL A 170 9.82 9.72 4.77
C VAL A 170 8.52 9.49 4.00
N PRO A 171 7.34 9.50 4.65
CA PRO A 171 6.05 9.39 3.97
C PRO A 171 5.88 10.46 2.88
N LEU A 172 5.05 10.18 1.88
CA LEU A 172 4.66 11.21 0.93
C LEU A 172 3.96 12.36 1.68
N ALA A 173 4.11 13.59 1.20
CA ALA A 173 3.52 14.76 1.87
C ALA A 173 1.99 14.65 2.06
N THR A 174 1.33 13.93 1.17
CA THR A 174 -0.12 13.64 1.20
C THR A 174 -0.49 12.43 2.07
N SER A 175 0.48 11.67 2.57
CA SER A 175 0.21 10.43 3.29
C SER A 175 -0.22 10.70 4.72
N ARG A 176 -1.26 9.97 5.15
CA ARG A 176 -1.81 10.04 6.50
C ARG A 176 -2.08 8.63 7.03
N PRO A 177 -2.06 8.41 8.36
CA PRO A 177 -2.53 7.17 8.93
C PRO A 177 -3.92 6.80 8.44
N LEU A 178 -4.18 5.51 8.24
CA LEU A 178 -5.46 5.00 7.76
C LEU A 178 -6.60 5.42 8.70
N ALA A 179 -6.37 5.46 10.01
CA ALA A 179 -7.37 5.90 11.00
C ALA A 179 -7.73 7.39 10.86
N ALA A 180 -6.77 8.23 10.45
CA ALA A 180 -7.02 9.65 10.15
C ALA A 180 -7.66 9.83 8.76
N SER A 181 -7.48 8.85 7.88
CA SER A 181 -8.01 8.83 6.53
C SER A 181 -9.45 8.32 6.56
N ARG A 182 -10.43 9.22 6.47
CA ARG A 182 -11.85 8.84 6.54
C ARG A 182 -12.24 7.96 5.35
N PHE A 183 -12.24 6.64 5.53
CA PHE A 183 -12.81 5.69 4.57
C PHE A 183 -14.29 5.43 4.88
N GLY A 184 -15.18 5.88 3.99
CA GLY A 184 -16.56 5.43 3.97
C GLY A 184 -17.48 5.96 5.09
N GLY A 185 -17.09 6.99 5.83
CA GLY A 185 -18.01 7.67 6.75
C GLY A 185 -19.11 8.40 5.98
N ARG A 186 -20.36 7.92 6.10
CA ARG A 186 -21.54 8.76 5.81
C ARG A 186 -21.40 10.03 6.65
N ARG A 187 -21.36 11.19 6.01
CA ARG A 187 -21.69 12.46 6.66
C ARG A 187 -23.13 12.33 7.16
N THR A 188 -23.31 12.05 8.44
CA THR A 188 -24.53 12.42 9.16
C THR A 188 -24.24 13.72 9.90
N ASP A 189 -23.88 14.76 9.15
CA ASP A 189 -24.05 16.13 9.63
C ASP A 189 -25.40 16.60 9.12
N SER A 190 -26.46 16.11 9.75
CA SER A 190 -27.73 16.84 9.72
C SER A 190 -27.51 18.06 10.61
N PRO A 191 -27.59 19.30 10.10
CA PRO A 191 -27.62 20.45 10.99
C PRO A 191 -28.87 20.31 11.87
N LEU A 192 -28.66 20.24 13.18
CA LEU A 192 -29.70 20.50 14.18
C LEU A 192 -30.40 21.79 13.76
N ARG A 193 -31.66 21.66 13.32
CA ARG A 193 -32.53 22.81 13.12
C ARG A 193 -32.64 23.53 14.48
N PRO A 194 -32.39 24.85 14.55
CA PRO A 194 -32.72 25.60 15.74
C PRO A 194 -34.23 25.59 15.92
N ASP A 195 -34.64 25.20 17.12
CA ASP A 195 -36.00 25.23 17.61
C ASP A 195 -36.43 26.70 17.71
N HIS A 196 -37.27 27.17 16.77
CA HIS A 196 -37.92 28.47 16.91
C HIS A 196 -39.14 28.26 17.80
N GLY A 197 -38.94 28.51 19.09
CA GLY A 197 -40.02 28.74 20.04
C GLY A 197 -40.96 29.81 19.49
N LEU A 198 -42.22 29.44 19.32
CA LEU A 198 -43.30 30.37 19.07
C LEU A 198 -43.76 30.92 20.42
N ASP A 199 -43.45 32.18 20.67
CA ASP A 199 -44.18 33.01 21.62
C ASP A 199 -45.65 33.06 21.23
N ARG A 200 -46.53 32.67 22.17
CA ARG A 200 -47.86 33.28 22.41
C ARG A 200 -48.27 33.09 23.86
#